data_AF-A0A0F9ESE4-F1
#
_entry.id   AF-A0A0F9ESE4-F1
#
_cell.length_a   1.000
_cell.length_b   1.000
_cell.length_c   1.000
_cell.angle_alpha   90.00
_cell.angle_beta   90.00
_cell.angle_gamma   90.00
#
_symmetry.space_group_name_H-M   'P 1'
#
loop_
_entity.id
_entity.type
_entity.pdbx_description
1 polymer ?
#
loop_
_entity_poly.entity_id
_entity_poly.type
_entity_poly.pdbx_seq_one_letter_code
_entity_poly.pdbx_strand_id
1 'polypeptide(L)'
;MSGSKMTIKPKPKPTDLFCEDCLEEVTILQILNPSVEQTIYRCKLCQGKFTRERVLTFDEMTEAKFERVKHRNLNQLKKDMRP
;
A
#
# COMPACT_ATOMS: atom_id res chain seq x y z
N MET A 1 0.14 -28.68 -35.01
CA MET A 1 1.20 -27.85 -34.39
C MET A 1 0.57 -27.05 -33.27
N SER A 2 1.05 -27.26 -32.04
CA SER A 2 0.47 -26.72 -30.81
C SER A 2 0.58 -25.19 -30.75
N GLY A 3 -0.58 -24.51 -30.68
CA GLY A 3 -0.65 -23.07 -30.52
C GLY A 3 -0.31 -22.66 -29.09
N SER A 4 0.87 -22.06 -28.90
CA SER A 4 1.26 -21.43 -27.65
C SER A 4 0.34 -20.23 -27.37
N LYS A 5 -0.65 -20.40 -26.49
CA LYS A 5 -1.44 -19.30 -25.92
C LYS A 5 -0.51 -18.41 -25.12
N MET A 6 -0.05 -17.30 -25.70
CA MET A 6 0.60 -16.23 -24.96
C MET A 6 -0.45 -15.57 -24.06
N THR A 7 -0.53 -15.98 -22.80
CA THR A 7 -1.30 -15.27 -21.78
C THR A 7 -0.60 -13.95 -21.49
N ILE A 8 -1.10 -12.87 -22.10
CA ILE A 8 -0.69 -11.50 -21.78
C ILE A 8 -1.12 -11.25 -20.33
N LYS A 9 -0.19 -11.42 -19.38
CA LYS A 9 -0.41 -11.00 -17.99
C LYS A 9 -0.55 -9.48 -18.01
N PRO A 10 -1.66 -8.89 -17.52
CA PRO A 10 -1.80 -7.44 -17.49
C PRO A 10 -0.65 -6.86 -16.65
N LYS A 11 0.11 -5.93 -17.25
CA LYS A 11 1.13 -5.19 -16.51
C LYS A 11 0.40 -4.41 -15.41
N PRO A 12 0.85 -4.49 -14.14
CA PRO A 12 0.23 -3.74 -13.07
C PRO A 12 0.28 -2.25 -13.42
N LYS A 13 -0.88 -1.60 -13.38
CA LYS A 13 -0.98 -0.15 -13.57
C LYS A 13 -0.40 0.53 -12.31
N PRO A 14 0.47 1.55 -12.48
CA PRO A 14 0.89 2.38 -11.35
C PRO A 14 -0.34 3.04 -10.73
N THR A 15 -0.28 3.29 -9.42
CA THR A 15 -1.38 3.93 -8.69
C THR A 15 -0.84 4.99 -7.75
N ASP A 16 -1.62 6.03 -7.53
CA ASP A 16 -1.30 7.06 -6.52
C ASP A 16 -1.76 6.64 -5.11
N LEU A 17 -1.76 5.33 -4.84
CA LEU A 17 -2.16 4.74 -3.57
C LEU A 17 -0.97 4.06 -2.89
N PHE A 18 -0.99 4.08 -1.57
CA PHE A 18 0.12 3.66 -0.71
C PHE A 18 -0.32 2.61 0.29
N CYS A 19 0.57 1.73 0.71
CA CYS A 19 0.28 0.73 1.73
C CYS A 19 0.20 1.40 3.11
N GLU A 20 -0.84 1.11 3.88
CA GLU A 20 -0.98 1.63 5.25
C GLU A 20 0.19 1.22 6.15
N ASP A 21 0.71 0.00 6.00
CA ASP A 21 1.76 -0.53 6.86
C ASP A 21 3.14 0.07 6.55
N CYS A 22 3.56 0.04 5.28
CA CYS A 22 4.92 0.46 4.90
C CYS A 22 5.01 1.81 4.18
N LEU A 23 3.87 2.46 3.88
CA LEU A 23 3.77 3.76 3.20
C LEU A 23 4.37 3.80 1.79
N GLU A 24 4.47 2.65 1.14
CA GLU A 24 5.03 2.52 -0.21
C GLU A 24 3.94 2.28 -1.25
N GLU A 25 4.22 2.66 -2.50
CA GLU A 25 3.26 2.58 -3.60
C GLU A 25 2.73 1.15 -3.77
N VAL A 26 1.40 1.03 -3.88
CA VAL A 26 0.76 -0.24 -4.22
C VAL A 26 0.50 -0.32 -5.72
N THR A 27 0.16 -1.51 -6.19
CA THR A 27 -0.24 -1.75 -7.58
C THR A 27 -1.60 -2.41 -7.61
N ILE A 28 -2.40 -2.16 -8.65
CA ILE A 28 -3.66 -2.89 -8.84
C ILE A 28 -3.32 -4.32 -9.28
N LEU A 29 -3.77 -5.30 -8.50
CA LEU A 29 -3.63 -6.72 -8.82
C LEU A 29 -4.83 -7.22 -9.63
N GLN A 30 -6.04 -6.91 -9.18
CA GLN A 30 -7.28 -7.39 -9.80
C GLN A 30 -8.44 -6.45 -9.48
N ILE A 31 -9.30 -6.21 -10.46
CA ILE A 31 -10.59 -5.52 -10.28
C ILE A 31 -11.65 -6.61 -10.29
N LEU A 32 -12.26 -6.89 -9.13
CA LEU A 32 -13.27 -7.95 -9.00
C LEU A 32 -14.64 -7.46 -9.45
N ASN A 33 -15.02 -6.24 -9.05
CA ASN A 33 -16.32 -5.68 -9.41
C ASN A 33 -16.24 -4.14 -9.50
N PRO A 34 -16.25 -3.54 -10.71
CA PRO A 34 -16.14 -2.10 -10.89
C PRO A 34 -17.31 -1.33 -10.27
N SER A 35 -18.51 -1.90 -10.30
CA SER A 35 -19.73 -1.29 -9.78
C SER A 35 -19.75 -1.17 -8.25
N VAL A 36 -18.88 -1.91 -7.57
CA VAL A 36 -18.81 -1.97 -6.10
C VAL A 36 -17.42 -1.54 -5.60
N GLU A 37 -16.61 -0.94 -6.47
CA GLU A 37 -15.23 -0.51 -6.19
C GLU A 37 -14.34 -1.59 -5.53
N GLN A 38 -14.64 -2.88 -5.77
CA GLN A 38 -13.86 -3.98 -5.23
C GLN A 38 -12.59 -4.18 -6.05
N THR A 39 -11.57 -3.39 -5.70
CA THR A 39 -10.23 -3.47 -6.27
C THR A 39 -9.27 -4.07 -5.26
N ILE A 40 -8.52 -5.08 -5.68
CA ILE A 40 -7.45 -5.68 -4.91
C ILE A 40 -6.14 -5.00 -5.29
N TYR A 41 -5.48 -4.44 -4.28
CA TYR A 41 -4.17 -3.83 -4.38
C TYR A 41 -3.10 -4.80 -3.85
N ARG A 42 -1.87 -4.64 -4.34
CA ARG A 42 -0.71 -5.38 -3.86
C ARG A 42 0.44 -4.43 -3.58
N CYS A 43 0.95 -4.49 -2.36
CA CYS A 43 2.20 -3.85 -2.00
C CYS A 43 3.38 -4.74 -2.43
N LYS A 44 4.42 -4.12 -3.01
CA LYS A 44 5.64 -4.85 -3.41
C LYS A 44 6.49 -5.28 -2.20
N LEU A 45 6.54 -4.48 -1.14
CA LEU A 45 7.35 -4.75 0.04
C LEU A 45 6.66 -5.69 1.03
N CYS A 46 5.43 -5.37 1.44
CA CYS A 46 4.68 -6.22 2.37
C CYS A 46 4.23 -7.55 1.74
N GLN A 47 4.26 -7.64 0.40
CA GLN A 47 3.74 -8.76 -0.41
C GLN A 47 2.26 -9.12 -0.16
N GLY A 48 1.57 -8.38 0.71
CA GLY A 48 0.16 -8.54 1.04
C GLY A 48 -0.78 -8.12 -0.08
N LYS A 49 -1.98 -8.70 -0.05
CA LYS A 49 -3.14 -8.27 -0.84
C LYS A 49 -4.03 -7.41 0.05
N PHE A 50 -4.40 -6.24 -0.45
CA PHE A 50 -5.12 -5.23 0.31
C PHE A 50 -6.40 -4.83 -0.44
N THR A 51 -7.44 -4.51 0.32
CA THR A 51 -8.63 -3.80 -0.18
C THR A 51 -8.43 -2.29 -0.02
N ARG A 52 -9.37 -1.49 -0.53
CA ARG A 52 -9.30 -0.02 -0.48
C ARG A 52 -9.13 0.54 0.95
N GLU A 53 -9.67 -0.17 1.95
CA GLU A 53 -9.59 0.19 3.37
C GLU A 53 -8.17 0.15 3.96
N ARG A 54 -7.26 -0.62 3.35
CA ARG A 54 -5.88 -0.81 3.84
C ARG A 54 -4.84 -0.17 2.93
N VAL A 55 -5.29 0.75 2.08
CA VAL A 55 -4.44 1.57 1.22
C VAL A 55 -4.79 3.03 1.43
N LEU A 56 -3.78 3.89 1.37
CA LEU A 56 -3.86 5.31 1.67
C LEU A 56 -3.73 6.11 0.39
N THR A 57 -4.43 7.23 0.31
CA THR A 57 -4.12 8.32 -0.61
C THR A 57 -2.80 8.98 -0.23
N PHE A 58 -2.30 9.87 -1.08
CA PHE A 58 -1.09 10.64 -0.79
C PHE A 58 -1.21 11.46 0.51
N ASP A 59 -2.35 12.10 0.74
CA ASP A 59 -2.59 12.93 1.92
C ASP A 59 -2.63 12.07 3.20
N GLU A 60 -3.39 10.97 3.18
CA GLU A 60 -3.46 10.01 4.29
C GLU A 60 -2.09 9.37 4.58
N MET A 61 -1.32 9.02 3.54
CA MET A 61 0.04 8.49 3.69
C MET A 61 0.97 9.51 4.34
N THR A 62 0.86 10.77 3.92
CA THR A 62 1.65 11.88 4.45
C THR A 62 1.34 12.11 5.94
N GLU A 63 0.06 12.16 6.30
CA GLU A 63 -0.39 12.27 7.69
C GLU A 63 0.11 11.10 8.55
N ALA A 64 -0.03 9.86 8.05
CA ALA A 64 0.49 8.67 8.73
C ALA A 64 2.02 8.73 8.92
N LYS A 65 2.75 9.27 7.95
CA LYS A 65 4.21 9.47 8.05
C LYS A 65 4.57 10.49 9.13
N PHE A 66 3.85 11.62 9.19
CA PHE A 66 4.05 12.64 10.21
C PHE A 66 3.75 12.11 11.62
N GLU A 67 2.63 11.40 11.81
CA GLU A 67 2.29 10.81 13.10
C GLU A 67 3.33 9.78 13.56
N ARG A 68 3.85 8.94 12.66
CA ARG A 68 4.94 8.00 12.99
C ARG A 68 6.21 8.70 13.47
N VAL A 69 6.59 9.81 12.84
CA VAL A 69 7.76 10.61 13.25
C VAL A 69 7.51 11.24 14.62
N LYS A 70 6.34 11.85 14.82
CA LYS A 70 5.92 12.44 16.10
C LYS A 70 5.95 11.43 17.24
N HIS A 71 5.40 10.23 17.03
CA HIS A 71 5.45 9.14 18.01
C HIS A 71 6.88 8.65 18.30
N ARG A 72 7.76 8.56 17.29
CA ARG A 72 9.17 8.22 17.50
C ARG A 72 9.89 9.27 18.34
N ASN A 73 9.69 10.55 18.04
CA ASN A 73 10.29 11.65 18.80
C ASN A 73 9.83 11.67 20.26
N LEU A 74 8.52 11.46 20.51
CA LEU A 74 7.99 11.33 21.87
C LEU A 74 8.58 10.15 22.63
N ASN A 75 8.73 9.00 21.96
CA ASN A 75 9.34 7.82 22.58
C ASN A 75 10.84 7.99 22.84
N GLN A 76 11.55 8.72 21.98
CA GLN A 76 12.97 9.06 22.18
C GLN A 76 13.14 9.98 23.40
N LEU A 77 12.35 11.06 23.47
CA LEU A 77 12.33 11.97 24.63
C LEU A 77 12.05 11.24 25.95
N LYS A 78 11.13 10.26 25.96
CA LYS A 78 10.83 9.43 27.15
C LYS A 78 11.99 8.51 27.55
N LYS A 79 12.81 8.06 26.60
CA LYS A 79 14.00 7.23 26.90
C LYS A 79 15.12 8.07 27.49
N ASP A 80 15.35 9.27 26.94
CA ASP A 80 16.42 10.16 27.39
C ASP A 80 16.14 10.74 28.79
N MET A 81 14.86 10.81 29.20
CA MET A 81 14.44 11.22 30.55
C MET A 81 14.31 10.07 31.57
N ARG A 82 14.69 8.82 31.24
CA ARG A 82 14.78 7.76 32.25
C ARG A 82 16.08 7.92 33.06
N PRO A 83 16.00 8.02 34.40
CA PRO A 83 17.17 8.17 35.27
C PRO A 83 18.05 6.92 35.30
#